data_AF-A0A5J5A7I6-F1
#
_entry.id   AF-A0A5J5A7I6-F1
#
_cell.length_a   1.000
_cell.length_b   1.000
_cell.length_c   1.000
_cell.angle_alpha   90.00
_cell.angle_beta   90.00
_cell.angle_gamma   90.00
#
_symmetry.space_group_name_H-M   'P 1'
#
loop_
_entity.id
_entity.type
_entity.pdbx_description
1 polymer ?
#
loop_
_entity_poly.entity_id
_entity_poly.type
_entity_poly.pdbx_seq_one_letter_code
_entity_poly.pdbx_strand_id
1 'polypeptide(L)'
;MLLCLFTQTCTYRLEGREAVSLPLWILEIGHLNKDIYYQDQNGFYNDDCLTLGVDERPLFSGRTALQCYEDFMFSFVNKFEPFMGTLIEEICVGLGPCGELRYPAHPFVDGKWRFPGIGEFQCYDKYMMEDLKMAACQEGKPHWGNQGPQNAGCYNSCPSGAPFFEEGQDGFLSDYGHFFLEWYSDRLLRHADAVLAKAANMLEKYQENEQSSVLLVVKIGMIYWWYQTESHPAELTAGYYNTAVRDGYDHLALILSHHGAALQISCFEMMDNETPPTSLCSPEGLLQQIRTVSKKRIIHLTGRNTYERFDKAGLWQIHANCYHPQAEAVRSFTYFRMNDKTFKVENWNNFVPFVRKMSTDM
;
A
#
# COMPACT_ATOMS: atom_id res chain seq x y z
N MET A 1 -21.24 4.93 -1.27
CA MET A 1 -20.27 5.27 -0.18
C MET A 1 -19.14 4.25 -0.18
N LEU A 2 -17.89 4.71 0.06
CA LEU A 2 -16.71 3.87 0.27
C LEU A 2 -16.55 3.53 1.75
N LEU A 3 -16.37 2.24 2.06
CA LEU A 3 -16.01 1.76 3.39
C LEU A 3 -14.66 1.03 3.34
N CYS A 4 -13.76 1.38 4.26
CA CYS A 4 -12.48 0.71 4.42
C CYS A 4 -12.56 -0.30 5.57
N LEU A 5 -12.29 -1.57 5.27
CA LEU A 5 -12.11 -2.63 6.25
C LEU A 5 -10.65 -2.63 6.70
N PHE A 6 -10.40 -1.92 7.79
CA PHE A 6 -9.07 -1.86 8.39
C PHE A 6 -8.85 -3.04 9.32
N THR A 7 -7.83 -3.85 9.01
CA THR A 7 -7.32 -4.94 9.83
C THR A 7 -6.07 -4.52 10.62
N GLN A 8 -5.77 -3.22 10.60
CA GLN A 8 -4.58 -2.60 11.15
C GLN A 8 -4.92 -1.40 12.05
N THR A 9 -3.96 -0.98 12.86
CA THR A 9 -4.01 0.24 13.65
C THR A 9 -4.21 1.47 12.76
N CYS A 10 -5.15 2.33 13.13
CA CYS A 10 -5.31 3.67 12.55
C CYS A 10 -4.57 4.69 13.40
N THR A 11 -3.30 4.93 13.09
CA THR A 11 -2.47 5.99 13.69
C THR A 11 -2.63 7.33 12.96
N TYR A 12 -3.78 7.99 13.06
CA TYR A 12 -3.83 9.44 12.82
C TYR A 12 -3.56 10.18 14.13
N ARG A 13 -2.29 10.25 14.56
CA ARG A 13 -1.86 11.19 15.61
C ARG A 13 -1.75 12.61 15.02
N LEU A 14 -2.89 13.18 14.64
CA LEU A 14 -3.03 14.63 14.52
C LEU A 14 -3.66 15.11 15.83
N GLU A 15 -2.90 15.88 16.61
CA GLU A 15 -3.40 16.73 17.69
C GLU A 15 -4.29 16.02 18.74
N GLY A 16 -3.75 14.99 19.40
CA GLY A 16 -4.33 14.50 20.66
C GLY A 16 -5.57 13.60 20.57
N ARG A 17 -5.90 13.04 19.41
CA ARG A 17 -6.92 11.97 19.30
C ARG A 17 -6.32 10.58 19.48
N GLU A 18 -7.02 9.72 20.22
CA GLU A 18 -6.64 8.33 20.49
C GLU A 18 -6.45 7.54 19.19
N ALA A 19 -5.30 6.86 19.07
CA ALA A 19 -5.06 5.93 17.98
C ALA A 19 -5.92 4.68 18.19
N VAL A 20 -6.59 4.21 17.13
CA VAL A 20 -7.34 2.94 17.18
C VAL A 20 -6.33 1.84 16.90
N SER A 21 -5.99 1.05 17.92
CA SER A 21 -5.06 -0.08 17.82
C SER A 21 -5.71 -1.32 17.22
N LEU A 22 -4.89 -2.32 16.91
CA LEU A 22 -5.33 -3.71 16.79
C LEU A 22 -6.13 -4.15 18.04
N PRO A 23 -7.02 -5.16 17.91
CA PRO A 23 -7.79 -5.67 19.04
C PRO A 23 -6.88 -6.05 20.23
N LEU A 24 -7.30 -5.74 21.46
CA LEU A 24 -6.50 -5.99 22.67
C LEU A 24 -5.99 -7.43 22.79
N TRP A 25 -6.82 -8.42 22.44
CA TRP A 25 -6.44 -9.83 22.49
C TRP A 25 -5.33 -10.20 21.48
N ILE A 26 -5.21 -9.46 20.36
CA ILE A 26 -4.06 -9.58 19.44
C ILE A 26 -2.80 -8.99 20.10
N LEU A 27 -2.93 -7.82 20.74
CA LEU A 27 -1.82 -7.17 21.42
C LEU A 27 -1.28 -8.04 22.58
N GLU A 28 -2.16 -8.72 23.31
CA GLU A 28 -1.78 -9.69 24.35
C GLU A 28 -0.97 -10.86 23.79
N ILE A 29 -1.35 -11.39 22.62
CA ILE A 29 -0.54 -12.41 21.91
C ILE A 29 0.81 -11.80 21.51
N GLY A 30 0.80 -10.58 20.97
CA GLY A 30 2.00 -9.84 20.56
C GLY A 30 2.94 -9.48 21.71
N HIS A 31 2.43 -9.38 22.94
CA HIS A 31 3.26 -9.23 24.13
C HIS A 31 4.10 -10.48 24.43
N LEU A 32 3.56 -11.67 24.15
CA LEU A 32 4.24 -12.94 24.35
C LEU A 32 5.08 -13.37 23.14
N ASN A 33 4.66 -12.96 21.93
CA ASN A 33 5.27 -13.35 20.67
C ASN A 33 5.38 -12.13 19.74
N LYS A 34 6.52 -11.43 19.78
CA LYS A 34 6.76 -10.24 18.96
C LYS A 34 6.89 -10.53 17.47
N ASP A 35 7.11 -11.79 17.09
CA ASP A 35 7.20 -12.20 15.68
C ASP A 35 5.85 -12.20 14.94
N ILE A 36 4.72 -11.89 15.60
CA ILE A 36 3.46 -11.66 14.89
C ILE A 36 3.42 -10.30 14.17
N TYR A 37 4.43 -9.46 14.40
CA TYR A 37 4.58 -8.13 13.83
C TYR A 37 5.77 -8.10 12.87
N TYR A 38 5.73 -7.20 11.89
CA TYR A 38 6.89 -6.94 11.04
C TYR A 38 8.07 -6.44 11.86
N GLN A 39 9.27 -6.88 11.52
CA GLN A 39 10.52 -6.47 12.17
C GLN A 39 11.57 -6.01 11.17
N ASP A 40 12.33 -4.99 11.56
CA ASP A 40 13.55 -4.59 10.87
C ASP A 40 14.76 -5.41 11.31
N GLN A 41 15.91 -5.17 10.66
CA GLN A 41 17.16 -5.91 10.92
C GLN A 41 17.68 -5.77 12.35
N ASN A 42 17.25 -4.74 13.08
CA ASN A 42 17.64 -4.47 14.46
C ASN A 42 16.65 -5.05 15.48
N GLY A 43 15.61 -5.76 15.01
CA GLY A 43 14.56 -6.35 15.85
C GLY A 43 13.53 -5.35 16.35
N PHE A 44 13.47 -4.13 15.78
CA PHE A 44 12.35 -3.24 16.08
C PHE A 44 11.12 -3.73 15.34
N TYR A 45 10.03 -3.93 16.09
CA TYR A 45 8.76 -4.35 15.54
C TYR A 45 7.82 -3.16 15.28
N ASN A 46 6.93 -3.31 14.29
CA ASN A 46 5.82 -2.41 14.05
C ASN A 46 4.50 -3.12 14.43
N ASP A 47 3.84 -2.63 15.48
CA ASP A 47 2.57 -3.19 15.98
C ASP A 47 1.32 -2.57 15.32
N ASP A 48 1.48 -1.86 14.20
CA ASP A 48 0.35 -1.34 13.45
C ASP A 48 -0.41 -2.46 12.71
N CYS A 49 0.28 -3.51 12.28
CA CYS A 49 -0.33 -4.62 11.53
C CYS A 49 0.38 -5.95 11.78
N LEU A 50 -0.31 -7.06 11.51
CA LEU A 50 0.30 -8.39 11.57
C LEU A 50 1.25 -8.59 10.38
N THR A 51 2.37 -9.27 10.60
CA THR A 51 3.25 -9.69 9.50
C THR A 51 2.53 -10.68 8.59
N LEU A 52 2.67 -10.57 7.28
CA LEU A 52 2.19 -11.59 6.35
C LEU A 52 2.85 -12.97 6.55
N GLY A 53 3.93 -13.05 7.34
CA GLY A 53 4.53 -14.31 7.78
C GLY A 53 3.59 -15.18 8.63
N VAL A 54 2.54 -14.59 9.22
CA VAL A 54 1.56 -15.30 10.07
C VAL A 54 0.20 -15.54 9.40
N ASP A 55 0.05 -15.22 8.12
CA ASP A 55 -1.20 -15.37 7.35
C ASP A 55 -1.85 -16.76 7.51
N GLU A 56 -1.03 -17.81 7.45
CA GLU A 56 -1.44 -19.21 7.53
C GLU A 56 -1.07 -19.89 8.86
N ARG A 57 -0.56 -19.13 9.84
CA ARG A 57 -0.13 -19.70 11.13
C ARG A 57 -1.27 -19.63 12.15
N PRO A 58 -1.68 -20.75 12.80
CA PRO A 58 -2.83 -20.78 13.70
C PRO A 58 -2.50 -20.23 15.11
N LEU A 59 -2.05 -18.97 15.18
CA LEU A 59 -1.54 -18.32 16.40
C LEU A 59 -2.63 -17.56 17.17
N PHE A 60 -3.79 -17.34 16.55
CA PHE A 60 -4.83 -16.43 17.04
C PHE A 60 -5.98 -17.20 17.67
N SER A 61 -5.69 -17.83 18.81
CA SER A 61 -6.61 -18.73 19.52
C SER A 61 -7.09 -19.90 18.65
N GLY A 62 -6.17 -20.50 17.88
CA GLY A 62 -6.44 -21.60 16.96
C GLY A 62 -6.79 -21.16 15.53
N ARG A 63 -7.01 -19.86 15.28
CA ARG A 63 -7.22 -19.30 13.94
C ARG A 63 -5.93 -18.76 13.33
N THR A 64 -5.88 -18.69 12.01
CA THR A 64 -4.85 -17.96 11.26
C THR A 64 -5.24 -16.49 11.07
N ALA A 65 -4.30 -15.63 10.63
CA ALA A 65 -4.62 -14.23 10.35
C ALA A 65 -5.63 -14.13 9.20
N LEU A 66 -5.46 -14.92 8.12
CA LEU A 66 -6.41 -14.98 7.01
C LEU A 66 -7.82 -15.35 7.47
N GLN A 67 -7.96 -16.32 8.37
CA GLN A 67 -9.26 -16.69 8.94
C GLN A 67 -9.86 -15.55 9.78
N CYS A 68 -9.04 -14.82 10.54
CA CYS A 68 -9.52 -13.66 11.29
C CYS A 68 -10.01 -12.54 10.36
N TYR A 69 -9.33 -12.30 9.24
CA TYR A 69 -9.76 -11.33 8.23
C TYR A 69 -11.05 -11.79 7.54
N GLU A 70 -11.13 -13.07 7.16
CA GLU A 70 -12.32 -13.69 6.56
C GLU A 70 -13.54 -13.57 7.49
N ASP A 71 -13.41 -13.97 8.75
CA ASP A 71 -14.48 -13.87 9.76
C ASP A 71 -14.99 -12.44 9.92
N PHE A 72 -14.07 -11.46 9.93
CA PHE A 72 -14.41 -10.05 10.06
C PHE A 72 -15.17 -9.53 8.83
N MET A 73 -14.65 -9.81 7.62
CA MET A 73 -15.31 -9.42 6.36
C MET A 73 -16.69 -10.06 6.27
N PHE A 74 -16.82 -11.34 6.59
CA PHE A 74 -18.10 -12.05 6.60
C PHE A 74 -19.09 -11.44 7.59
N SER A 75 -18.66 -11.14 8.82
CA SER A 75 -19.51 -10.49 9.83
C SER A 75 -20.00 -9.13 9.36
N PHE A 76 -19.11 -8.34 8.75
CA PHE A 76 -19.45 -7.04 8.18
C PHE A 76 -20.47 -7.17 7.04
N VAL A 77 -20.21 -8.04 6.06
CA VAL A 77 -21.11 -8.25 4.91
C VAL A 77 -22.50 -8.69 5.38
N ASN A 78 -22.59 -9.61 6.32
CA ASN A 78 -23.88 -10.05 6.86
C ASN A 78 -24.60 -8.96 7.65
N LYS A 79 -23.87 -8.16 8.43
CA LYS A 79 -24.45 -7.11 9.27
C LYS A 79 -25.02 -5.97 8.42
N PHE A 80 -24.36 -5.64 7.31
CA PHE A 80 -24.70 -4.52 6.44
C PHE A 80 -25.31 -4.95 5.10
N GLU A 81 -25.74 -6.22 4.99
CA GLU A 81 -26.41 -6.81 3.82
C GLU A 81 -27.45 -5.86 3.18
N PRO A 82 -28.38 -5.23 3.93
CA PRO A 82 -29.42 -4.38 3.32
C PRO A 82 -28.90 -3.09 2.68
N PHE A 83 -27.63 -2.72 2.92
CA PHE A 83 -26.99 -1.51 2.42
C PHE A 83 -26.01 -1.79 1.26
N MET A 84 -25.71 -3.07 0.98
CA MET A 84 -24.78 -3.46 -0.08
C MET A 84 -25.36 -3.17 -1.45
N GLY A 85 -24.55 -2.59 -2.33
CA GLY A 85 -24.93 -2.21 -3.69
C GLY A 85 -25.88 -1.01 -3.78
N THR A 86 -26.22 -0.38 -2.64
CA THR A 86 -27.08 0.82 -2.59
C THR A 86 -26.37 1.96 -1.89
N LEU A 87 -26.18 1.85 -0.57
CA LEU A 87 -25.43 2.83 0.21
C LEU A 87 -23.94 2.51 0.17
N ILE A 88 -23.57 1.23 0.29
CA ILE A 88 -22.21 0.73 0.23
C ILE A 88 -21.96 0.27 -1.21
N GLU A 89 -21.12 1.02 -1.91
CA GLU A 89 -20.82 0.80 -3.33
C GLU A 89 -19.35 0.42 -3.55
N GLU A 90 -18.49 0.73 -2.58
CA GLU A 90 -17.07 0.39 -2.62
C GLU A 90 -16.63 -0.16 -1.25
N ILE A 91 -15.90 -1.26 -1.26
CA ILE A 91 -15.26 -1.85 -0.08
C ILE A 91 -13.76 -1.90 -0.33
N CYS A 92 -13.02 -1.10 0.41
CA CYS A 92 -11.57 -1.14 0.40
C CYS A 92 -11.05 -2.09 1.48
N VAL A 93 -10.33 -3.13 1.09
CA VAL A 93 -9.73 -4.10 2.00
C VAL A 93 -8.31 -3.66 2.36
N GLY A 94 -8.05 -3.48 3.65
CA GLY A 94 -6.71 -3.16 4.16
C GLY A 94 -5.78 -4.36 4.08
N LEU A 95 -4.60 -4.17 3.49
CA LEU A 95 -3.60 -5.23 3.26
C LEU A 95 -2.25 -4.94 3.94
N GLY A 96 -2.24 -4.06 4.94
CA GLY A 96 -1.01 -3.64 5.60
C GLY A 96 -1.11 -2.30 6.31
N PRO A 97 0.03 -1.67 6.66
CA PRO A 97 0.09 -0.38 7.35
C PRO A 97 -0.70 0.70 6.62
N CYS A 98 -1.48 1.51 7.35
CA CYS A 98 -2.37 2.51 6.76
C CYS A 98 -3.42 1.96 5.77
N GLY A 99 -3.62 0.64 5.75
CA GLY A 99 -4.53 -0.08 4.85
C GLY A 99 -3.94 -0.28 3.46
N GLU A 100 -2.65 0.00 3.29
CA GLU A 100 -1.94 -0.10 2.02
C GLU A 100 -1.27 -1.47 1.91
N LEU A 101 -1.29 -2.06 0.72
CA LEU A 101 -0.48 -3.23 0.40
C LEU A 101 0.99 -2.81 0.31
N ARG A 102 1.72 -2.87 1.43
CA ARG A 102 3.16 -2.67 1.52
C ARG A 102 3.69 -3.10 2.87
N TYR A 103 5.01 -3.18 2.97
CA TYR A 103 5.69 -3.27 4.25
C TYR A 103 5.76 -1.91 4.98
N PRO A 104 5.91 -1.89 6.32
CA PRO A 104 6.09 -0.67 7.11
C PRO A 104 7.51 -0.07 7.01
N ALA A 105 8.07 0.04 5.80
CA ALA A 105 9.46 0.44 5.57
C ALA A 105 9.78 1.91 5.93
N HIS A 106 8.76 2.75 6.08
CA HIS A 106 8.87 4.19 6.30
C HIS A 106 8.05 4.65 7.54
N PRO A 107 8.38 4.19 8.76
CA PRO A 107 7.58 4.48 9.95
C PRO A 107 7.72 5.95 10.40
N PHE A 108 6.66 6.75 10.21
CA PHE A 108 6.63 8.17 10.57
C PHE A 108 6.48 8.41 12.09
N VAL A 109 5.76 7.54 12.80
CA VAL A 109 5.19 7.84 14.15
C VAL A 109 6.25 8.00 15.23
N ASP A 110 7.41 7.35 15.10
CA ASP A 110 8.48 7.34 16.09
C ASP A 110 9.71 8.17 15.68
N GLY A 111 9.63 8.89 14.56
CA GLY A 111 10.73 9.70 14.02
C GLY A 111 11.95 8.89 13.54
N LYS A 112 11.86 7.56 13.53
CA LYS A 112 12.89 6.62 13.02
C LYS A 112 13.21 6.89 11.56
N TRP A 113 12.17 7.14 10.77
CA TRP A 113 12.29 7.51 9.36
C TRP A 113 11.89 8.97 9.14
N ARG A 114 12.58 9.63 8.23
CA ARG A 114 12.29 11.00 7.78
C ARG A 114 12.40 11.05 6.27
N PHE A 115 11.44 11.73 5.64
CA PHE A 115 11.50 11.98 4.20
C PHE A 115 12.78 12.75 3.84
N PRO A 116 13.52 12.37 2.77
CA PRO A 116 13.23 11.29 1.81
C PRO A 116 14.07 10.01 2.08
N GLY A 117 14.20 9.49 3.30
CA GLY A 117 15.02 8.29 3.55
C GLY A 117 14.60 7.07 2.72
N ILE A 118 15.54 6.18 2.39
CA ILE A 118 15.28 4.97 1.59
C ILE A 118 14.41 3.91 2.30
N GLY A 119 14.24 3.99 3.62
CA GLY A 119 13.54 2.97 4.40
C GLY A 119 14.40 1.74 4.73
N GLU A 120 13.80 0.72 5.34
CA GLU A 120 14.45 -0.57 5.62
C GLU A 120 13.53 -1.74 5.31
N PHE A 121 14.11 -2.87 4.88
CA PHE A 121 13.39 -4.12 4.71
C PHE A 121 12.79 -4.61 6.04
N GLN A 122 11.53 -5.03 6.03
CA GLN A 122 10.74 -5.36 7.23
C GLN A 122 10.41 -6.86 7.32
N CYS A 123 11.37 -7.74 7.00
CA CYS A 123 11.15 -9.19 6.91
C CYS A 123 11.86 -10.01 7.99
N TYR A 124 12.29 -9.39 9.09
CA TYR A 124 13.17 -10.02 10.06
C TYR A 124 12.45 -10.75 11.20
N ASP A 125 11.12 -10.80 11.16
CA ASP A 125 10.35 -11.66 12.06
C ASP A 125 10.65 -13.14 11.78
N LYS A 126 10.54 -14.00 12.82
CA LYS A 126 10.95 -15.40 12.66
C LYS A 126 10.24 -16.12 11.51
N TYR A 127 8.99 -15.79 11.22
CA TYR A 127 8.20 -16.54 10.23
C TYR A 127 8.64 -16.18 8.81
N MET A 128 8.90 -14.91 8.55
CA MET A 128 9.49 -14.44 7.29
C MET A 128 10.91 -14.95 7.11
N MET A 129 11.73 -14.96 8.16
CA MET A 129 13.09 -15.50 8.10
C MET A 129 13.13 -17.01 7.85
N GLU A 130 12.21 -17.78 8.43
CA GLU A 130 12.03 -19.20 8.11
C GLU A 130 11.64 -19.41 6.64
N ASP A 131 10.72 -18.61 6.11
CA ASP A 131 10.29 -18.67 4.71
C ASP A 131 11.42 -18.32 3.73
N LEU A 132 12.17 -17.25 4.00
CA LEU A 132 13.37 -16.88 3.23
C LEU A 132 14.39 -18.01 3.18
N LYS A 133 14.64 -18.67 4.33
CA LYS A 133 15.56 -19.80 4.41
C LYS A 133 15.09 -20.98 3.57
N MET A 134 13.79 -21.26 3.55
CA MET A 134 13.22 -22.31 2.70
C MET A 134 13.35 -21.96 1.21
N ALA A 135 13.03 -20.72 0.82
CA ALA A 135 13.18 -20.25 -0.55
C ALA A 135 14.63 -20.37 -1.05
N ALA A 136 15.60 -19.95 -0.22
CA ALA A 136 17.01 -20.04 -0.54
C ALA A 136 17.51 -21.50 -0.70
N CYS A 137 17.00 -22.43 0.11
CA CYS A 137 17.28 -23.84 -0.03
C CYS A 137 16.71 -24.41 -1.35
N GLN A 138 15.52 -23.98 -1.76
CA GLN A 138 14.89 -24.40 -3.02
C GLN A 138 15.66 -23.89 -4.24
N GLU A 139 16.23 -22.68 -4.15
CA GLU A 139 17.11 -22.11 -5.18
C GLU A 139 18.51 -22.77 -5.23
N GLY A 140 18.80 -23.73 -4.34
CA GLY A 140 20.11 -24.37 -4.25
C GLY A 140 21.20 -23.45 -3.68
N LYS A 141 20.81 -22.32 -3.08
CA LYS A 141 21.69 -21.30 -2.50
C LYS A 141 21.35 -21.06 -1.02
N PRO A 142 21.47 -22.08 -0.14
CA PRO A 142 20.98 -21.98 1.24
C PRO A 142 21.58 -20.82 2.05
N HIS A 143 22.80 -20.36 1.70
CA HIS A 143 23.46 -19.24 2.34
C HIS A 143 22.77 -17.88 2.07
N TRP A 144 22.02 -17.74 0.97
CA TRP A 144 21.20 -16.55 0.69
C TRP A 144 20.07 -16.37 1.70
N GLY A 145 19.64 -17.45 2.35
CA GLY A 145 18.54 -17.42 3.31
C GLY A 145 18.96 -17.19 4.76
N ASN A 146 20.24 -16.91 5.01
CA ASN A 146 20.73 -16.69 6.37
C ASN A 146 20.24 -15.36 6.95
N GLN A 147 20.13 -14.32 6.12
CA GLN A 147 19.70 -12.98 6.50
C GLN A 147 19.26 -12.18 5.26
N GLY A 148 18.52 -11.09 5.45
CA GLY A 148 18.31 -10.09 4.41
C GLY A 148 19.58 -9.29 4.06
N PRO A 149 19.54 -8.38 3.06
CA PRO A 149 20.71 -7.66 2.59
C PRO A 149 21.36 -6.80 3.68
N GLN A 150 22.63 -7.08 3.99
CA GLN A 150 23.38 -6.41 5.06
C GLN A 150 23.95 -5.03 4.65
N ASN A 151 24.01 -4.76 3.35
CA ASN A 151 24.50 -3.53 2.75
C ASN A 151 23.37 -2.57 2.33
N ALA A 152 22.15 -2.76 2.84
CA ALA A 152 20.98 -1.93 2.53
C ALA A 152 20.91 -0.60 3.32
N GLY A 153 21.91 -0.30 4.15
CA GLY A 153 21.93 0.93 4.94
C GLY A 153 20.88 0.95 6.06
N CYS A 154 20.30 2.12 6.31
CA CYS A 154 19.28 2.32 7.35
C CYS A 154 18.15 3.24 6.85
N TYR A 155 17.11 3.42 7.67
CA TYR A 155 15.91 4.18 7.31
C TYR A 155 16.17 5.51 6.60
N ASN A 156 17.17 6.27 7.07
CA ASN A 156 17.47 7.63 6.60
C ASN A 156 18.69 7.70 5.67
N SER A 157 19.23 6.56 5.24
CA SER A 157 20.31 6.54 4.25
C SER A 157 19.83 7.17 2.94
N CYS A 158 20.76 7.80 2.22
CA CYS A 158 20.59 8.11 0.81
C CYS A 158 20.99 6.89 -0.03
N PRO A 159 20.53 6.77 -1.29
CA PRO A 159 20.90 5.65 -2.16
C PRO A 159 22.42 5.44 -2.27
N SER A 160 23.19 6.52 -2.41
CA SER A 160 24.66 6.50 -2.49
C SER A 160 25.40 6.15 -1.19
N GLY A 161 24.66 5.87 -0.11
CA GLY A 161 25.19 5.46 1.19
C GLY A 161 24.76 4.05 1.57
N ALA A 162 24.19 3.31 0.61
CA ALA A 162 23.63 1.98 0.81
C ALA A 162 23.99 1.11 -0.40
N PRO A 163 25.15 0.42 -0.38
CA PRO A 163 25.70 -0.28 -1.54
C PRO A 163 24.76 -1.30 -2.19
N PHE A 164 23.78 -1.84 -1.45
CA PHE A 164 22.75 -2.71 -2.02
C PHE A 164 21.96 -2.01 -3.14
N PHE A 165 21.72 -0.71 -3.03
CA PHE A 165 20.91 0.06 -3.99
C PHE A 165 21.75 0.74 -5.08
N GLU A 166 23.05 0.45 -5.13
CA GLU A 166 23.98 0.91 -6.15
C GLU A 166 24.23 -0.19 -7.20
N GLU A 167 24.78 0.20 -8.34
CA GLU A 167 25.32 -0.76 -9.30
C GLU A 167 26.60 -1.40 -8.72
N GLY A 168 26.59 -2.72 -8.54
CA GLY A 168 27.74 -3.42 -7.95
C GLY A 168 27.52 -4.93 -7.87
N GLN A 169 28.60 -5.65 -7.56
CA GLN A 169 28.58 -7.12 -7.49
C GLN A 169 27.62 -7.67 -6.42
N ASP A 170 27.40 -6.92 -5.35
CA ASP A 170 26.51 -7.26 -4.24
C ASP A 170 25.28 -6.32 -4.17
N GLY A 171 24.94 -5.68 -5.30
CA GLY A 171 23.83 -4.74 -5.43
C GLY A 171 22.50 -5.43 -5.80
N PHE A 172 21.46 -4.62 -6.01
CA PHE A 172 20.10 -5.04 -6.34
C PHE A 172 19.98 -5.79 -7.69
N LEU A 173 20.98 -5.65 -8.57
CA LEU A 173 21.09 -6.35 -9.85
C LEU A 173 21.96 -7.63 -9.79
N SER A 174 22.50 -7.97 -8.62
CA SER A 174 23.21 -9.23 -8.43
C SER A 174 22.24 -10.41 -8.40
N ASP A 175 22.74 -11.63 -8.61
CA ASP A 175 21.93 -12.85 -8.50
C ASP A 175 21.20 -12.94 -7.13
N TYR A 176 21.89 -12.56 -6.05
CA TYR A 176 21.31 -12.50 -4.70
C TYR A 176 20.27 -11.37 -4.59
N GLY A 177 20.57 -10.19 -5.14
CA GLY A 177 19.66 -9.05 -5.16
C GLY A 177 18.34 -9.37 -5.86
N HIS A 178 18.41 -10.00 -7.03
CA HIS A 178 17.24 -10.51 -7.75
C HIS A 178 16.47 -11.53 -6.91
N PHE A 179 17.13 -12.57 -6.40
CA PHE A 179 16.50 -13.57 -5.54
C PHE A 179 15.77 -12.95 -4.34
N PHE A 180 16.43 -12.07 -3.60
CA PHE A 180 15.87 -11.47 -2.39
C PHE A 180 14.68 -10.55 -2.72
N LEU A 181 14.80 -9.70 -3.75
CA LEU A 181 13.75 -8.76 -4.13
C LEU A 181 12.55 -9.47 -4.77
N GLU A 182 12.77 -10.53 -5.54
CA GLU A 182 11.70 -11.40 -6.03
C GLU A 182 10.97 -12.06 -4.87
N TRP A 183 11.69 -12.70 -3.95
CA TRP A 183 11.07 -13.29 -2.75
C TRP A 183 10.28 -12.26 -1.95
N TYR A 184 10.89 -11.11 -1.62
CA TYR A 184 10.30 -10.12 -0.74
C TYR A 184 9.02 -9.50 -1.33
N SER A 185 9.04 -9.19 -2.62
CA SER A 185 7.87 -8.66 -3.34
C SER A 185 6.80 -9.73 -3.60
N ASP A 186 7.19 -10.96 -3.95
CA ASP A 186 6.26 -12.08 -4.17
C ASP A 186 5.50 -12.46 -2.89
N ARG A 187 6.15 -12.40 -1.73
CA ARG A 187 5.48 -12.56 -0.43
C ARG A 187 4.34 -11.56 -0.22
N LEU A 188 4.54 -10.31 -0.62
CA LEU A 188 3.50 -9.26 -0.56
C LEU A 188 2.38 -9.53 -1.57
N LEU A 189 2.71 -9.99 -2.77
CA LEU A 189 1.72 -10.34 -3.80
C LEU A 189 0.86 -11.55 -3.39
N ARG A 190 1.45 -12.59 -2.81
CA ARG A 190 0.71 -13.76 -2.28
C ARG A 190 -0.23 -13.38 -1.13
N HIS A 191 0.21 -12.47 -0.26
CA HIS A 191 -0.67 -11.91 0.79
C HIS A 191 -1.90 -11.24 0.16
N ALA A 192 -1.69 -10.38 -0.83
CA ALA A 192 -2.79 -9.72 -1.54
C ALA A 192 -3.73 -10.72 -2.18
N ASP A 193 -3.20 -11.69 -2.93
CA ASP A 193 -3.97 -12.73 -3.62
C ASP A 193 -4.84 -13.54 -2.66
N ALA A 194 -4.26 -13.97 -1.53
CA ALA A 194 -4.97 -14.77 -0.52
C ALA A 194 -6.12 -13.99 0.15
N VAL A 195 -5.87 -12.73 0.55
CA VAL A 195 -6.91 -11.89 1.18
C VAL A 195 -8.00 -11.52 0.17
N LEU A 196 -7.61 -11.18 -1.07
CA LEU A 196 -8.57 -10.82 -2.12
C LEU A 196 -9.43 -11.99 -2.55
N ALA A 197 -8.88 -13.20 -2.63
CA ALA A 197 -9.68 -14.39 -2.90
C ALA A 197 -10.83 -14.53 -1.89
N LYS A 198 -10.57 -14.27 -0.60
CA LYS A 198 -11.62 -14.28 0.45
C LYS A 198 -12.63 -13.16 0.25
N ALA A 199 -12.18 -11.94 0.00
CA ALA A 199 -13.05 -10.78 -0.19
C ALA A 199 -13.93 -10.91 -1.44
N ALA A 200 -13.34 -11.27 -2.58
CA ALA A 200 -14.03 -11.43 -3.86
C ALA A 200 -15.11 -12.51 -3.78
N ASN A 201 -14.80 -13.68 -3.20
CA ASN A 201 -15.79 -14.75 -3.01
C ASN A 201 -17.00 -14.29 -2.17
N MET A 202 -16.80 -13.42 -1.17
CA MET A 202 -17.92 -12.89 -0.37
C MET A 202 -18.76 -11.85 -1.12
N LEU A 203 -18.14 -11.14 -2.06
CA LEU A 203 -18.75 -10.05 -2.80
C LEU A 203 -19.30 -10.46 -4.17
N GLU A 204 -19.04 -11.68 -4.64
CA GLU A 204 -19.46 -12.21 -5.94
C GLU A 204 -20.95 -11.94 -6.23
N LYS A 205 -21.85 -12.24 -5.29
CA LYS A 205 -23.29 -12.01 -5.44
C LYS A 205 -23.69 -10.53 -5.60
N TYR A 206 -22.80 -9.61 -5.23
CA TYR A 206 -22.96 -8.16 -5.40
C TYR A 206 -22.18 -7.63 -6.61
N GLN A 207 -21.62 -8.47 -7.46
CA GLN A 207 -20.91 -8.06 -8.68
C GLN A 207 -21.70 -8.41 -9.94
N GLU A 208 -22.65 -9.35 -9.85
CA GLU A 208 -23.43 -9.85 -11.00
C GLU A 208 -24.60 -8.95 -11.43
N ASN A 209 -25.06 -8.04 -10.56
CA ASN A 209 -26.23 -7.19 -10.84
C ASN A 209 -25.84 -5.74 -11.14
N GLU A 210 -26.03 -5.30 -12.38
CA GLU A 210 -25.71 -3.93 -12.83
C GLU A 210 -26.42 -2.83 -12.01
N GLN A 211 -27.56 -3.13 -11.40
CA GLN A 211 -28.33 -2.16 -10.61
C GLN A 211 -27.86 -2.01 -9.16
N SER A 212 -27.04 -2.94 -8.63
CA SER A 212 -26.59 -2.92 -7.23
C SER A 212 -25.24 -3.61 -7.08
N SER A 213 -24.20 -2.96 -7.63
CA SER A 213 -22.85 -3.50 -7.60
C SER A 213 -21.99 -2.95 -6.45
N VAL A 214 -21.13 -3.81 -5.89
CA VAL A 214 -20.11 -3.42 -4.89
C VAL A 214 -18.72 -3.63 -5.50
N LEU A 215 -17.95 -2.55 -5.58
CA LEU A 215 -16.57 -2.57 -6.07
C LEU A 215 -15.62 -2.97 -4.94
N LEU A 216 -14.85 -4.03 -5.15
CA LEU A 216 -13.72 -4.37 -4.30
C LEU A 216 -12.55 -3.45 -4.63
N VAL A 217 -11.92 -2.85 -3.61
CA VAL A 217 -10.86 -1.86 -3.78
C VAL A 217 -9.63 -2.25 -2.94
N VAL A 218 -8.44 -2.11 -3.53
CA VAL A 218 -7.16 -2.25 -2.84
C VAL A 218 -6.40 -0.95 -2.90
N LYS A 219 -5.73 -0.59 -1.80
CA LYS A 219 -4.89 0.60 -1.75
C LYS A 219 -3.42 0.22 -1.82
N ILE A 220 -2.63 0.98 -2.58
CA ILE A 220 -1.15 0.95 -2.52
C ILE A 220 -0.59 2.27 -1.98
N GLY A 221 0.62 2.21 -1.44
CA GLY A 221 1.40 3.40 -1.13
C GLY A 221 2.01 3.96 -2.41
N MET A 222 1.85 5.27 -2.65
CA MET A 222 2.53 5.95 -3.75
C MET A 222 3.91 6.41 -3.27
N ILE A 223 4.93 5.57 -3.46
CA ILE A 223 6.29 5.83 -3.00
C ILE A 223 7.05 6.57 -4.09
N TYR A 224 6.86 7.89 -4.14
CA TYR A 224 7.32 8.72 -5.25
C TYR A 224 8.75 9.26 -5.10
N TRP A 225 9.42 9.09 -3.96
CA TRP A 225 10.80 9.54 -3.74
C TRP A 225 11.82 8.48 -4.14
N TRP A 226 12.98 8.94 -4.61
CA TRP A 226 13.97 8.12 -5.31
C TRP A 226 13.48 7.40 -6.57
N TYR A 227 12.28 7.72 -7.07
CA TYR A 227 11.74 7.12 -8.28
C TYR A 227 12.59 7.40 -9.52
N GLN A 228 13.36 8.49 -9.54
CA GLN A 228 14.28 8.80 -10.65
C GLN A 228 15.68 8.17 -10.51
N THR A 229 15.92 7.29 -9.53
CA THR A 229 17.15 6.48 -9.48
C THR A 229 16.95 5.17 -10.25
N GLU A 230 18.04 4.46 -10.59
CA GLU A 230 17.91 3.15 -11.25
C GLU A 230 17.26 2.08 -10.36
N SER A 231 17.54 2.13 -9.05
CA SER A 231 17.13 1.11 -8.08
C SER A 231 15.78 1.35 -7.43
N HIS A 232 15.23 2.57 -7.45
CA HIS A 232 13.96 2.92 -6.78
C HIS A 232 13.91 2.42 -5.31
N PRO A 233 14.91 2.72 -4.47
CA PRO A 233 15.15 2.02 -3.21
C PRO A 233 14.00 2.09 -2.21
N ALA A 234 13.24 3.19 -2.18
CA ALA A 234 12.07 3.30 -1.30
C ALA A 234 10.90 2.42 -1.77
N GLU A 235 10.74 2.21 -3.07
CA GLU A 235 9.78 1.23 -3.60
C GLU A 235 10.21 -0.20 -3.23
N LEU A 236 11.50 -0.52 -3.40
CA LEU A 236 12.05 -1.83 -3.06
C LEU A 236 11.86 -2.18 -1.59
N THR A 237 12.18 -1.26 -0.67
CA THR A 237 12.00 -1.50 0.78
C THR A 237 10.52 -1.59 1.17
N ALA A 238 9.63 -0.88 0.46
CA ALA A 238 8.17 -1.02 0.64
C ALA A 238 7.59 -2.34 0.09
N GLY A 239 8.39 -3.11 -0.67
CA GLY A 239 8.00 -4.39 -1.27
C GLY A 239 7.56 -4.31 -2.72
N TYR A 240 7.63 -3.13 -3.34
CA TYR A 240 7.40 -2.97 -4.77
C TYR A 240 8.70 -3.18 -5.50
N TYR A 241 8.86 -4.32 -6.18
CA TYR A 241 10.06 -4.58 -6.98
C TYR A 241 10.01 -3.82 -8.32
N ASN A 242 9.90 -2.50 -8.23
CA ASN A 242 9.96 -1.56 -9.34
C ASN A 242 11.41 -1.08 -9.48
N THR A 243 11.92 -1.02 -10.70
CA THR A 243 13.23 -0.42 -11.02
C THR A 243 13.12 0.28 -12.37
N ALA A 244 14.15 1.01 -12.79
CA ALA A 244 14.16 1.67 -14.10
C ALA A 244 13.96 0.71 -15.29
N VAL A 245 14.25 -0.58 -15.09
CA VAL A 245 14.17 -1.64 -16.13
C VAL A 245 13.13 -2.73 -15.83
N ARG A 246 12.43 -2.66 -14.69
CA ARG A 246 11.44 -3.65 -14.27
C ARG A 246 10.18 -2.97 -13.75
N ASP A 247 9.04 -3.30 -14.36
CA ASP A 247 7.73 -2.84 -13.87
C ASP A 247 7.31 -3.65 -12.62
N GLY A 248 7.37 -2.99 -11.46
CA GLY A 248 7.00 -3.59 -10.17
C GLY A 248 5.50 -3.78 -9.95
N TYR A 249 4.65 -3.11 -10.74
CA TYR A 249 3.21 -3.03 -10.51
C TYR A 249 2.40 -3.96 -11.43
N ASP A 250 3.00 -4.42 -12.52
CA ASP A 250 2.33 -5.26 -13.51
C ASP A 250 1.71 -6.56 -12.94
N HIS A 251 2.43 -7.25 -12.05
CA HIS A 251 1.93 -8.49 -11.44
C HIS A 251 0.83 -8.21 -10.41
N LEU A 252 0.95 -7.14 -9.62
CA LEU A 252 -0.13 -6.71 -8.73
C LEU A 252 -1.41 -6.43 -9.54
N ALA A 253 -1.31 -5.66 -10.62
CA ALA A 253 -2.47 -5.35 -11.45
C ALA A 253 -3.09 -6.59 -12.11
N LEU A 254 -2.28 -7.61 -12.42
CA LEU A 254 -2.79 -8.92 -12.87
C LEU A 254 -3.59 -9.62 -11.76
N ILE A 255 -3.10 -9.65 -10.52
CA ILE A 255 -3.83 -10.21 -9.37
C ILE A 255 -5.14 -9.45 -9.14
N LEU A 256 -5.11 -8.12 -9.19
CA LEU A 256 -6.32 -7.31 -9.03
C LEU A 256 -7.36 -7.59 -10.14
N SER A 257 -6.90 -7.72 -11.39
CA SER A 257 -7.75 -8.10 -12.52
C SER A 257 -8.42 -9.45 -12.31
N HIS A 258 -7.66 -10.44 -11.83
CA HIS A 258 -8.17 -11.78 -11.54
C HIS A 258 -9.29 -11.77 -10.49
N HIS A 259 -9.20 -10.90 -9.47
CA HIS A 259 -10.21 -10.78 -8.40
C HIS A 259 -11.30 -9.72 -8.68
N GLY A 260 -11.30 -9.10 -9.86
CA GLY A 260 -12.24 -8.01 -10.18
C GLY A 260 -12.09 -6.78 -9.26
N ALA A 261 -10.89 -6.57 -8.71
CA ALA A 261 -10.61 -5.50 -7.77
C ALA A 261 -10.09 -4.23 -8.48
N ALA A 262 -10.53 -3.07 -8.01
CA ALA A 262 -9.99 -1.77 -8.38
C ALA A 262 -8.76 -1.41 -7.53
N LEU A 263 -7.91 -0.56 -8.08
CA LEU A 263 -6.74 -0.02 -7.40
C LEU A 263 -6.98 1.44 -7.00
N GLN A 264 -6.93 1.72 -5.71
CA GLN A 264 -6.92 3.06 -5.14
C GLN A 264 -5.49 3.59 -5.03
N ILE A 265 -5.24 4.71 -5.68
CA ILE A 265 -3.96 5.42 -5.68
C ILE A 265 -4.09 6.84 -5.13
N SER A 266 -2.99 7.35 -4.57
CA SER A 266 -2.90 8.69 -3.99
C SER A 266 -2.06 9.63 -4.87
N CYS A 267 -1.60 10.78 -4.35
CA CYS A 267 -0.75 11.76 -5.02
C CYS A 267 -1.38 12.51 -6.23
N PHE A 268 -2.70 12.49 -6.39
CA PHE A 268 -3.37 13.18 -7.51
C PHE A 268 -3.17 14.68 -7.50
N GLU A 269 -2.88 15.24 -6.33
CA GLU A 269 -2.60 16.64 -6.14
C GLU A 269 -1.14 16.99 -6.37
N MET A 270 -0.22 16.04 -6.42
CA MET A 270 1.22 16.32 -6.42
C MET A 270 1.73 16.67 -7.83
N MET A 271 2.75 17.51 -7.88
CA MET A 271 3.52 17.84 -9.08
C MET A 271 5.00 17.59 -8.82
N ASP A 272 5.74 17.16 -9.86
CA ASP A 272 7.17 16.87 -9.74
C ASP A 272 7.96 18.13 -9.32
N ASN A 273 7.55 19.31 -9.81
CA ASN A 273 8.18 20.59 -9.51
C ASN A 273 7.96 21.10 -8.07
N GLU A 274 7.11 20.45 -7.28
CA GLU A 274 6.87 20.79 -5.86
C GLU A 274 7.77 19.99 -4.91
N THR A 275 8.56 19.06 -5.45
CA THR A 275 9.43 18.19 -4.67
C THR A 275 10.89 18.67 -4.71
N PRO A 276 11.69 18.47 -3.64
CA PRO A 276 13.09 18.83 -3.66
C PRO A 276 13.87 18.02 -4.72
N PRO A 277 14.65 18.65 -5.61
CA PRO A 277 15.41 17.93 -6.64
C PRO A 277 16.37 16.87 -6.08
N THR A 278 16.87 17.08 -4.87
CA THR A 278 17.76 16.14 -4.17
C THR A 278 17.07 14.84 -3.73
N SER A 279 15.74 14.81 -3.72
CA SER A 279 14.94 13.63 -3.36
C SER A 279 14.58 12.76 -4.56
N LEU A 280 14.94 13.21 -5.78
CA LEU A 280 14.75 12.50 -7.05
C LEU A 280 13.32 11.94 -7.18
N CYS A 281 12.34 12.77 -6.82
CA CYS A 281 10.95 12.38 -6.80
C CYS A 281 10.32 12.43 -8.20
N SER A 282 9.31 11.59 -8.44
CA SER A 282 8.43 11.73 -9.60
C SER A 282 7.02 11.17 -9.31
N PRO A 283 6.19 11.86 -8.52
CA PRO A 283 4.79 11.49 -8.36
C PRO A 283 4.01 11.43 -9.68
N GLU A 284 4.29 12.33 -10.64
CA GLU A 284 3.63 12.33 -11.95
C GLU A 284 4.06 11.14 -12.81
N GLY A 285 5.37 10.81 -12.80
CA GLY A 285 5.91 9.64 -13.48
C GLY A 285 5.35 8.33 -12.94
N LEU A 286 5.32 8.18 -11.61
CA LEU A 286 4.74 7.01 -10.95
C LEU A 286 3.23 6.88 -11.25
N LEU A 287 2.47 7.98 -11.20
CA LEU A 287 1.06 7.98 -11.57
C LEU A 287 0.84 7.50 -13.02
N GLN A 288 1.71 7.94 -13.94
CA GLN A 288 1.64 7.53 -15.35
C GLN A 288 2.00 6.05 -15.55
N GLN A 289 2.96 5.52 -14.80
CA GLN A 289 3.27 4.08 -14.80
C GLN A 289 2.05 3.27 -14.36
N ILE A 290 1.43 3.63 -13.22
CA ILE A 290 0.25 2.92 -12.72
C ILE A 290 -0.89 2.96 -13.74
N ARG A 291 -1.20 4.11 -14.34
CA ARG A 291 -2.22 4.20 -15.41
C ARG A 291 -1.94 3.26 -16.58
N THR A 292 -0.67 3.17 -16.99
CA THR A 292 -0.25 2.31 -18.10
C THR A 292 -0.50 0.84 -17.77
N VAL A 293 -0.09 0.42 -16.57
CA VAL A 293 -0.30 -0.93 -16.06
C VAL A 293 -1.79 -1.24 -15.89
N SER A 294 -2.56 -0.32 -15.32
CA SER A 294 -4.00 -0.50 -15.11
C SER A 294 -4.75 -0.69 -16.41
N LYS A 295 -4.42 0.10 -17.43
CA LYS A 295 -5.00 -0.05 -18.78
C LYS A 295 -4.58 -1.38 -19.42
N LYS A 296 -3.32 -1.78 -19.27
CA LYS A 296 -2.80 -3.06 -19.80
C LYS A 296 -3.52 -4.27 -19.17
N ARG A 297 -3.83 -4.20 -17.87
CA ARG A 297 -4.45 -5.30 -17.09
C ARG A 297 -5.96 -5.16 -16.91
N ILE A 298 -6.57 -4.11 -17.46
CA ILE A 298 -8.01 -3.84 -17.42
C ILE A 298 -8.52 -3.81 -15.97
N ILE A 299 -7.93 -2.94 -15.15
CA ILE A 299 -8.38 -2.69 -13.78
C ILE A 299 -8.83 -1.24 -13.63
N HIS A 300 -9.88 -1.03 -12.84
CA HIS A 300 -10.34 0.31 -12.52
C HIS A 300 -9.39 1.01 -11.55
N LEU A 301 -9.22 2.32 -11.74
CA LEU A 301 -8.51 3.18 -10.82
C LEU A 301 -9.47 4.03 -10.01
N THR A 302 -9.24 4.18 -8.72
CA THR A 302 -9.86 5.21 -7.89
C THR A 302 -8.79 6.13 -7.32
N GLY A 303 -9.08 7.43 -7.24
CA GLY A 303 -8.11 8.45 -6.87
C GLY A 303 -8.30 8.98 -5.46
N ARG A 304 -7.21 9.51 -4.90
CA ARG A 304 -7.20 10.26 -3.63
C ARG A 304 -6.02 11.24 -3.62
N ASN A 305 -6.10 12.30 -2.83
CA ASN A 305 -4.95 13.16 -2.55
C ASN A 305 -4.18 12.71 -1.29
N THR A 306 -2.87 12.93 -1.28
CA THR A 306 -1.98 12.55 -0.16
C THR A 306 -2.01 13.58 0.94
N TYR A 307 -1.86 14.86 0.58
CA TYR A 307 -1.82 16.00 1.50
C TYR A 307 -3.08 16.86 1.39
N GLU A 308 -3.49 17.49 2.49
CA GLU A 308 -4.60 18.46 2.49
C GLU A 308 -4.28 19.63 1.56
N ARG A 309 -5.08 19.79 0.49
CA ARG A 309 -4.82 20.81 -0.53
C ARG A 309 -6.07 21.59 -0.89
N PHE A 310 -6.06 22.89 -0.61
CA PHE A 310 -7.21 23.80 -0.81
C PHE A 310 -6.91 24.94 -1.79
N ASP A 311 -5.66 25.08 -2.22
CA ASP A 311 -5.29 26.05 -3.23
C ASP A 311 -5.84 25.65 -4.60
N LYS A 312 -6.11 26.66 -5.42
CA LYS A 312 -6.71 26.48 -6.73
C LYS A 312 -5.84 25.58 -7.64
N ALA A 313 -4.52 25.75 -7.63
CA ALA A 313 -3.62 24.97 -8.48
C ALA A 313 -3.69 23.47 -8.16
N GLY A 314 -3.64 23.13 -6.88
CA GLY A 314 -3.78 21.76 -6.40
C GLY A 314 -5.09 21.07 -6.74
N LEU A 315 -6.21 21.76 -6.54
CA LEU A 315 -7.52 21.21 -6.87
C LEU A 315 -7.67 20.97 -8.38
N TRP A 316 -7.10 21.85 -9.22
CA TRP A 316 -7.09 21.62 -10.66
C TRP A 316 -6.10 20.56 -11.11
N GLN A 317 -4.98 20.37 -10.41
CA GLN A 317 -4.08 19.24 -10.63
C GLN A 317 -4.80 17.91 -10.35
N ILE A 318 -5.55 17.83 -9.24
CA ILE A 318 -6.40 16.67 -8.94
C ILE A 318 -7.38 16.43 -10.08
N HIS A 319 -8.11 17.46 -10.51
CA HIS A 319 -9.09 17.33 -11.59
C HIS A 319 -8.44 16.83 -12.90
N ALA A 320 -7.32 17.42 -13.30
CA ALA A 320 -6.58 17.00 -14.49
C ALA A 320 -6.06 15.55 -14.39
N ASN A 321 -5.74 15.10 -13.18
CA ASN A 321 -5.34 13.73 -12.93
C ASN A 321 -6.52 12.74 -12.82
N CYS A 322 -7.70 13.20 -12.46
CA CYS A 322 -8.90 12.37 -12.44
C CYS A 322 -9.52 12.21 -13.82
N TYR A 323 -9.46 13.26 -14.65
CA TYR A 323 -10.09 13.30 -15.95
C TYR A 323 -9.19 13.98 -16.98
N HIS A 324 -8.97 13.28 -18.09
CA HIS A 324 -8.39 13.86 -19.30
C HIS A 324 -9.18 13.37 -20.51
N PRO A 325 -9.64 14.23 -21.44
CA PRO A 325 -10.51 13.81 -22.56
C PRO A 325 -9.95 12.69 -23.46
N GLN A 326 -8.63 12.49 -23.42
CA GLN A 326 -7.91 11.49 -24.22
C GLN A 326 -7.38 10.32 -23.39
N ALA A 327 -7.64 10.29 -22.07
CA ALA A 327 -7.24 9.21 -21.17
C ALA A 327 -8.46 8.62 -20.47
N GLU A 328 -8.30 7.42 -19.93
CA GLU A 328 -9.33 6.81 -19.10
C GLU A 328 -9.43 7.58 -17.78
N ALA A 329 -10.64 8.02 -17.44
CA ALA A 329 -10.90 8.69 -16.18
C ALA A 329 -10.84 7.69 -15.02
N VAL A 330 -10.48 8.17 -13.83
CA VAL A 330 -10.64 7.34 -12.62
C VAL A 330 -12.13 7.12 -12.35
N ARG A 331 -12.48 5.95 -11.82
CA ARG A 331 -13.87 5.55 -11.53
C ARG A 331 -14.52 6.43 -10.46
N SER A 332 -13.73 6.85 -9.47
CA SER A 332 -14.14 7.73 -8.37
C SER A 332 -12.92 8.43 -7.76
N PHE A 333 -13.16 9.53 -7.05
CA PHE A 333 -12.13 10.27 -6.32
C PHE A 333 -12.57 10.54 -4.88
N THR A 334 -11.75 10.17 -3.91
CA THR A 334 -11.98 10.41 -2.48
C THR A 334 -11.06 11.52 -1.98
N TYR A 335 -11.64 12.68 -1.64
CA TYR A 335 -10.87 13.80 -1.08
C TYR A 335 -10.47 13.53 0.39
N PHE A 336 -9.19 13.65 0.68
CA PHE A 336 -8.61 13.50 2.00
C PHE A 336 -8.10 14.84 2.53
N ARG A 337 -8.75 15.47 3.52
CA ARG A 337 -9.88 15.00 4.33
C ARG A 337 -10.80 16.16 4.62
N MET A 338 -12.08 15.85 4.83
CA MET A 338 -13.03 16.80 5.40
C MET A 338 -12.63 17.15 6.84
N ASN A 339 -12.36 18.43 7.08
CA ASN A 339 -12.03 18.99 8.39
C ASN A 339 -12.49 20.46 8.48
N ASP A 340 -12.23 21.13 9.60
CA ASP A 340 -12.65 22.53 9.80
C ASP A 340 -12.04 23.50 8.77
N LYS A 341 -10.83 23.20 8.25
CA LYS A 341 -10.19 24.01 7.21
C LYS A 341 -10.97 23.93 5.89
N THR A 342 -11.61 22.81 5.57
CA THR A 342 -12.45 22.66 4.36
C THR A 342 -13.55 23.73 4.31
N PHE A 343 -14.12 24.07 5.47
CA PHE A 343 -15.26 24.99 5.58
C PHE A 343 -14.88 26.45 5.83
N LYS A 344 -13.58 26.79 5.86
CA LYS A 344 -13.14 28.19 5.85
C LYS A 344 -13.55 28.84 4.54
N VAL A 345 -13.99 30.10 4.60
CA VAL A 345 -14.54 30.83 3.44
C VAL A 345 -13.57 30.80 2.25
N GLU A 346 -12.27 31.06 2.48
CA GLU A 346 -11.27 31.02 1.41
C GLU A 346 -11.13 29.65 0.73
N ASN A 347 -11.16 28.56 1.53
CA ASN A 347 -10.98 27.21 1.02
C ASN A 347 -12.27 26.70 0.35
N TRP A 348 -13.41 26.98 0.95
CA TRP A 348 -14.73 26.61 0.43
C TRP A 348 -15.00 27.24 -0.94
N ASN A 349 -14.57 28.49 -1.13
CA ASN A 349 -14.67 29.20 -2.41
C ASN A 349 -13.86 28.52 -3.54
N ASN A 350 -12.78 27.81 -3.21
CA ASN A 350 -12.02 27.00 -4.18
C ASN A 350 -12.59 25.58 -4.32
N PHE A 351 -13.04 24.99 -3.21
CA PHE A 351 -13.49 23.60 -3.15
C PHE A 351 -14.82 23.38 -3.88
N VAL A 352 -15.78 24.29 -3.75
CA VAL A 352 -17.11 24.14 -4.41
C VAL A 352 -17.00 24.11 -5.95
N PRO A 353 -16.28 25.04 -6.61
CA PRO A 353 -16.05 24.95 -8.05
C PRO A 353 -15.35 23.66 -8.48
N PHE A 354 -14.37 23.19 -7.71
CA PHE A 354 -13.68 21.93 -7.95
C PHE A 354 -14.67 20.74 -7.94
N VAL A 355 -15.50 20.62 -6.89
CA VAL A 355 -16.49 19.54 -6.77
C VAL A 355 -17.50 19.59 -7.92
N ARG A 356 -17.99 20.79 -8.29
CA ARG A 356 -18.91 20.95 -9.41
C ARG A 356 -18.29 20.48 -10.73
N LYS A 357 -17.02 20.79 -10.96
CA LYS A 357 -16.31 20.38 -12.18
C LYS A 357 -16.09 18.86 -12.21
N MET A 358 -15.64 18.28 -11.09
CA MET A 358 -15.50 16.83 -10.93
C MET A 358 -16.82 16.10 -11.23
N SER A 359 -17.94 16.56 -10.67
CA SER A 359 -19.27 15.98 -10.91
C SER A 359 -19.80 16.10 -12.34
N THR A 360 -19.21 16.99 -13.16
CA THR A 360 -19.62 17.17 -14.56
C THR A 360 -18.77 16.31 -15.50
N ASP A 361 -17.51 16.09 -15.16
CA ASP A 361 -16.53 15.48 -16.04
C ASP A 361 -16.25 14.00 -15.74
N MET A 362 -16.42 13.56 -14.49
CA MET A 362 -16.36 12.15 -14.07
C MET A 362 -17.75 11.55 -13.98
#